data_AF-A0A8T2RMM0-F1
#
_entry.id   AF-A0A8T2RMM0-F1
#
_cell.length_a   1.000
_cell.length_b   1.000
_cell.length_c   1.000
_cell.angle_alpha   90.00
_cell.angle_beta   90.00
_cell.angle_gamma   90.00
#
_symmetry.space_group_name_H-M   'P 1'
#
loop_
_entity.id
_entity.type
_entity.pdbx_description
1 polymer ?
#
loop_
_entity_poly.entity_id
_entity_poly.type
_entity_poly.pdbx_seq_one_letter_code
_entity_poly.pdbx_strand_id
1 'polypeptide(L)'
;MVPLENAYTTPGSLAQVKINNGKAIKVVPSSPPFPMKANESVLVKARGDIPSGMTKQPQFFLSVKHPLELLVFKTDTPQVFSIKEGDTLELGPFDMSGLDLRPILFLARFPTVLFFASGKGIAVAKAIIEAKDNDSGSMILGMRQDIRLFYWSPDPSKVLFQDKFSSWENWKLKVRPAVGVSSGQEWDGHVGSFTSLWDEDDIEYDPSTTAVIVCVDPSCRKEVAKLIADAGIPEKQVLIWQPQL
;
A
#
# COMPACT_ATOMS: atom_id res chain seq x y z
N MET A 1 18.90 11.39 9.97
CA MET A 1 18.08 10.56 10.86
C MET A 1 16.64 11.01 10.73
N VAL A 2 15.70 10.09 10.57
CA VAL A 2 14.29 10.43 10.38
C VAL A 2 13.59 10.37 11.74
N PRO A 3 12.98 11.45 12.24
CA PRO A 3 12.19 11.43 13.47
C PRO A 3 11.09 10.35 13.42
N LEU A 4 10.65 9.82 14.56
CA LEU A 4 9.64 8.75 14.59
C LEU A 4 8.35 9.13 13.87
N GLU A 5 7.91 10.37 14.02
CA GLU A 5 6.75 10.94 13.31
C GLU A 5 6.89 10.94 11.78
N ASN A 6 8.13 10.85 11.29
CA ASN A 6 8.48 10.81 9.88
C ASN A 6 8.93 9.40 9.45
N ALA A 7 8.84 8.40 10.33
CA ALA A 7 9.19 7.02 10.01
C ALA A 7 8.08 6.35 9.20
N TYR A 8 8.45 5.34 8.42
CA TYR A 8 7.49 4.58 7.64
C TYR A 8 6.68 3.64 8.54
N THR A 9 5.49 4.09 8.92
CA THR A 9 4.60 3.41 9.89
C THR A 9 3.26 2.99 9.27
N THR A 10 2.83 3.68 8.22
CA THR A 10 1.53 3.48 7.56
C THR A 10 1.70 3.22 6.07
N PRO A 11 1.09 2.17 5.50
CA PRO A 11 1.03 1.97 4.06
C PRO A 11 0.46 3.21 3.34
N GLY A 12 0.99 3.54 2.17
CA GLY A 12 0.56 4.72 1.41
C GLY A 12 1.28 6.03 1.77
N SER A 13 2.06 6.09 2.86
CA SER A 13 2.97 7.21 3.12
C SER A 13 4.00 7.33 2.00
N LEU A 14 4.27 8.54 1.54
CA LEU A 14 5.27 8.78 0.50
C LEU A 14 6.66 8.91 1.11
N ALA A 15 7.64 8.25 0.49
CA ALA A 15 9.05 8.43 0.82
C ALA A 15 9.63 9.61 0.04
N GLN A 16 10.39 10.47 0.71
CA GLN A 16 11.23 11.45 0.02
C GLN A 16 12.57 10.81 -0.35
N VAL A 17 12.93 10.88 -1.63
CA VAL A 17 14.22 10.42 -2.15
C VAL A 17 15.02 11.62 -2.64
N LYS A 18 16.27 11.74 -2.21
CA LYS A 18 17.22 12.72 -2.73
C LYS A 18 18.43 12.00 -3.30
N ILE A 19 18.87 12.42 -4.47
CA ILE A 19 20.05 11.90 -5.15
C ILE A 19 21.09 13.01 -5.15
N ASN A 20 22.31 12.75 -4.66
CA ASN A 20 23.44 13.69 -4.67
C ASN A 20 23.11 15.12 -4.15
N ASN A 21 22.40 15.23 -3.02
CA ASN A 21 21.89 16.51 -2.47
C ASN A 21 20.94 17.29 -3.39
N GLY A 22 20.35 16.63 -4.38
CA GLY A 22 19.36 17.20 -5.28
C GLY A 22 17.99 17.45 -4.62
N LYS A 23 17.02 17.83 -5.46
CA LYS A 23 15.64 18.07 -5.04
C LYS A 23 15.02 16.77 -4.49
N ALA A 24 14.28 16.88 -3.40
CA ALA A 24 13.52 15.76 -2.86
C ALA A 24 12.38 15.38 -3.82
N ILE A 25 12.33 14.09 -4.17
CA ILE A 25 11.33 13.49 -5.03
C ILE A 25 10.48 12.57 -4.18
N LYS A 26 9.16 12.69 -4.27
CA LYS A 26 8.25 11.79 -3.55
C LYS A 26 8.00 10.53 -4.37
N VAL A 27 8.12 9.38 -3.73
CA VAL A 27 7.88 8.06 -4.32
C VAL A 27 7.06 7.20 -3.38
N VAL A 28 6.34 6.22 -3.95
CA VAL A 28 5.43 5.37 -3.19
C VAL A 28 6.17 4.09 -2.80
N PRO A 29 6.31 3.78 -1.50
CA PRO A 29 6.77 2.47 -1.06
C PRO A 29 5.78 1.37 -1.46
N SER A 30 6.30 0.27 -1.98
CA SER A 30 5.53 -0.92 -2.38
C SER A 30 5.70 -2.10 -1.42
N SER A 31 6.60 -2.00 -0.45
CA SER A 31 6.75 -2.96 0.65
C SER A 31 5.99 -2.48 1.89
N PRO A 32 5.52 -3.38 2.77
CA PRO A 32 4.90 -2.99 4.04
C PRO A 32 5.85 -2.17 4.93
N PRO A 33 5.32 -1.39 5.88
CA PRO A 33 6.10 -0.81 6.97
C PRO A 33 6.98 -1.86 7.66
N PHE A 34 8.12 -1.41 8.20
CA PHE A 34 9.08 -2.35 8.77
C PHE A 34 8.46 -3.13 9.94
N PRO A 35 8.69 -4.45 9.99
CA PRO A 35 8.10 -5.29 11.02
C PRO A 35 8.61 -4.89 12.39
N MET A 36 7.76 -4.97 13.42
CA MET A 36 8.16 -4.53 14.76
C MET A 36 9.34 -5.36 15.28
N LYS A 37 9.37 -6.64 14.89
CA LYS A 37 10.46 -7.58 15.18
C LYS A 37 11.83 -7.13 14.64
N ALA A 38 11.87 -6.45 13.50
CA ALA A 38 13.14 -5.91 12.99
C ALA A 38 13.73 -4.88 13.96
N ASN A 39 12.88 -4.09 14.61
CA ASN A 39 13.30 -3.04 15.54
C ASN A 39 13.48 -3.53 16.99
N GLU A 40 13.09 -4.76 17.31
CA GLU A 40 13.09 -5.29 18.69
C GLU A 40 14.46 -5.18 19.36
N SER A 41 15.52 -5.62 18.67
CA SER A 41 16.89 -5.57 19.21
C SER A 41 17.37 -4.15 19.51
N VAL A 42 16.92 -3.17 18.73
CA VAL A 42 17.22 -1.76 18.94
C VAL A 42 16.41 -1.18 20.09
N LEU A 43 15.11 -1.51 20.15
CA LEU A 43 14.23 -1.08 21.23
C LEU A 43 14.67 -1.61 22.60
N VAL A 44 15.14 -2.86 22.67
CA VAL A 44 15.68 -3.45 23.91
C VAL A 44 16.96 -2.74 24.34
N LYS A 45 17.89 -2.46 23.41
CA LYS A 45 19.12 -1.71 23.73
C LYS A 45 18.83 -0.26 24.11
N ALA A 46 17.80 0.36 23.53
CA ALA A 46 17.35 1.69 23.89
C ALA A 46 16.63 1.74 25.26
N ARG A 47 16.12 0.61 25.76
CA ARG A 47 15.48 0.46 27.08
C ARG A 47 16.46 0.44 28.27
N GLY A 48 17.65 1.00 28.13
CA GLY A 48 18.56 1.19 29.27
C GLY A 48 17.88 1.91 30.44
N ASP A 49 18.17 1.44 31.66
CA ASP A 49 17.74 2.05 32.91
C ASP A 49 18.39 3.43 33.06
N ILE A 50 17.58 4.43 33.40
CA ILE A 50 18.06 5.77 33.75
C ILE A 50 17.92 5.95 35.27
N PRO A 51 18.98 6.39 35.98
CA PRO A 51 18.91 6.76 37.38
C PRO A 51 17.86 7.85 37.61
N SER A 52 17.21 7.83 38.77
CA SER A 52 16.28 8.89 39.17
C SER A 52 16.96 10.26 39.12
N GLY A 53 16.31 11.24 38.47
CA GLY A 53 16.82 12.60 38.32
C GLY A 53 17.56 12.89 37.01
N MET A 54 17.73 11.91 36.12
CA MET A 54 18.31 12.12 34.78
C MET A 54 17.27 12.09 33.67
N THR A 55 17.39 12.99 32.71
CA THR A 55 16.62 12.95 31.45
C THR A 55 17.27 11.95 30.50
N LYS A 56 16.46 11.08 29.88
CA LYS A 56 16.95 10.11 28.89
C LYS A 56 17.51 10.83 27.67
N GLN A 57 18.84 10.95 27.61
CA GLN A 57 19.56 11.41 26.42
C GLN A 57 19.82 10.20 25.52
N PRO A 58 19.65 10.31 24.19
CA PRO A 58 20.00 9.23 23.27
C PRO A 58 21.52 9.02 23.28
N GLN A 59 21.99 7.98 23.98
CA GLN A 59 23.42 7.68 24.10
C GLN A 59 24.00 6.98 22.87
N PHE A 60 23.17 6.25 22.11
CA PHE A 60 23.59 5.50 20.93
C PHE A 60 22.55 5.59 19.82
N PHE A 61 23.02 5.76 18.60
CA PHE A 61 22.19 5.65 17.40
C PHE A 61 22.32 4.23 16.85
N LEU A 62 21.24 3.48 16.92
CA LEU A 62 21.16 2.12 16.40
C LEU A 62 20.25 2.12 15.18
N SER A 63 20.74 1.58 14.06
CA SER A 63 19.98 1.44 12.82
C SER A 63 19.89 -0.02 12.43
N VAL A 64 18.70 -0.48 12.04
CA VAL A 64 18.49 -1.80 11.45
C VAL A 64 18.43 -1.63 9.94
N LYS A 65 19.16 -2.48 9.22
CA LYS A 65 19.03 -2.55 7.76
C LYS A 65 17.82 -3.43 7.45
N HIS A 66 16.87 -2.88 6.71
CA HIS A 66 15.75 -3.62 6.18
C HIS A 66 15.54 -3.19 4.72
N PRO A 67 15.29 -4.13 3.78
CA PRO A 67 14.92 -3.76 2.43
C PRO A 67 13.63 -2.94 2.44
N LEU A 68 13.60 -1.90 1.60
CA LEU A 68 12.41 -1.13 1.25
C LEU A 68 12.27 -1.14 -0.27
N GLU A 69 11.10 -1.50 -0.75
CA GLU A 69 10.77 -1.48 -2.17
C GLU A 69 10.01 -0.20 -2.51
N LEU A 70 10.33 0.42 -3.65
CA LEU A 70 9.72 1.65 -4.12
C LEU A 70 9.18 1.43 -5.52
N LEU A 71 7.94 1.88 -5.78
CA LEU A 71 7.38 1.92 -7.13
C LEU A 71 7.66 3.28 -7.76
N VAL A 72 8.35 3.24 -8.90
CA VAL A 72 8.87 4.42 -9.60
C VAL A 72 8.49 4.32 -11.07
N PHE A 73 7.87 5.37 -11.60
CA PHE A 73 7.57 5.48 -13.03
C PHE A 73 8.60 6.41 -13.69
N LYS A 74 9.12 6.00 -14.85
CA LYS A 74 10.09 6.78 -15.62
C LYS A 74 9.55 8.15 -16.03
N THR A 75 8.25 8.24 -16.34
CA THR A 75 7.56 9.48 -16.74
C THR A 75 7.58 10.54 -15.64
N ASP A 76 7.44 10.10 -14.39
CA ASP A 76 7.20 11.01 -13.27
C ASP A 76 8.52 11.36 -12.57
N THR A 77 9.41 10.37 -12.49
CA THR A 77 10.61 10.41 -11.67
C THR A 77 11.81 9.81 -12.42
N PRO A 78 12.23 10.40 -13.55
CA PRO A 78 13.29 9.84 -14.40
C PRO A 78 14.65 9.76 -13.69
N GLN A 79 14.89 10.67 -12.75
CA GLN A 79 16.11 10.70 -11.93
C GLN A 79 16.20 9.47 -11.03
N VAL A 80 15.10 9.12 -10.34
CA VAL A 80 15.05 7.94 -9.46
C VAL A 80 15.08 6.65 -10.28
N PHE A 81 14.43 6.64 -11.45
CA PHE A 81 14.43 5.48 -12.34
C PHE A 81 15.82 5.14 -12.90
N SER A 82 16.73 6.12 -12.95
CA SER A 82 18.07 5.96 -13.55
C SER A 82 19.15 5.57 -12.53
N ILE A 83 18.78 5.39 -11.26
CA ILE A 83 19.68 4.96 -10.18
C ILE A 83 20.19 3.54 -10.47
N LYS A 84 21.48 3.33 -10.21
CA LYS A 84 22.15 2.04 -10.37
C LYS A 84 22.67 1.51 -9.04
N GLU A 85 22.99 0.23 -9.03
CA GLU A 85 23.69 -0.39 -7.90
C GLU A 85 25.00 0.36 -7.62
N GLY A 86 25.21 0.72 -6.35
CA GLY A 86 26.37 1.50 -5.90
C GLY A 86 26.11 3.01 -5.78
N ASP A 87 25.02 3.53 -6.35
CA ASP A 87 24.64 4.94 -6.15
C ASP A 87 24.24 5.21 -4.70
N THR A 88 24.58 6.40 -4.21
CA THR A 88 24.19 6.86 -2.88
C THR A 88 22.95 7.75 -2.98
N LEU A 89 21.92 7.43 -2.21
CA LEU A 89 20.71 8.23 -2.09
C LEU A 89 20.34 8.43 -0.62
N GLU A 90 19.66 9.53 -0.35
CA GLU A 90 19.00 9.74 0.94
C GLU A 90 17.53 9.38 0.81
N LEU A 91 17.04 8.63 1.79
CA LEU A 91 15.65 8.18 1.86
C LEU A 91 15.01 8.70 3.15
N GLY A 92 13.82 9.26 3.01
CA GLY A 92 13.07 9.93 4.07
C GLY A 92 13.29 11.45 4.08
N PRO A 93 12.46 12.20 4.83
CA PRO A 93 11.37 11.72 5.69
C PRO A 93 10.21 11.08 4.91
N PHE A 94 9.41 10.25 5.58
CA PHE A 94 8.13 9.79 5.07
C PHE A 94 7.04 10.78 5.46
N ASP A 95 6.07 11.02 4.58
CA ASP A 95 4.97 11.90 4.91
C ASP A 95 3.85 11.19 5.71
N MET A 96 2.98 12.00 6.32
CA MET A 96 1.84 11.54 7.08
C MET A 96 0.60 11.27 6.21
N SER A 97 0.78 11.07 4.90
CA SER A 97 -0.33 10.83 3.95
C SER A 97 -0.75 9.35 3.85
N GLY A 98 -0.18 8.49 4.70
CA GLY A 98 -0.52 7.08 4.75
C GLY A 98 -1.97 6.82 5.12
N LEU A 99 -2.45 5.63 4.75
CA LEU A 99 -3.82 5.21 4.95
C LEU A 99 -4.02 4.75 6.40
N ASP A 100 -4.93 5.39 7.12
CA ASP A 100 -5.34 4.94 8.45
C ASP A 100 -6.32 3.77 8.34
N LEU A 101 -5.83 2.56 8.60
CA LEU A 101 -6.62 1.33 8.50
C LEU A 101 -7.51 1.08 9.73
N ARG A 102 -7.29 1.80 10.85
CA ARG A 102 -7.99 1.59 12.13
C ARG A 102 -9.51 1.51 12.02
N PRO A 103 -10.20 2.33 11.19
CA PRO A 103 -11.65 2.29 11.07
C PRO A 103 -12.21 0.93 10.63
N ILE A 104 -11.42 0.10 9.93
CA ILE A 104 -11.85 -1.17 9.34
C ILE A 104 -11.10 -2.41 9.86
N LEU A 105 -10.28 -2.25 10.92
CA LEU A 105 -9.47 -3.36 11.47
C LEU A 105 -10.29 -4.48 12.13
N PHE A 106 -11.50 -4.19 12.60
CA PHE A 106 -12.25 -5.18 13.38
C PHE A 106 -12.82 -6.31 12.50
N LEU A 107 -12.24 -7.51 12.63
CA LEU A 107 -12.54 -8.69 11.81
C LEU A 107 -14.03 -9.02 11.76
N ALA A 108 -14.71 -9.05 12.90
CA ALA A 108 -16.12 -9.44 13.00
C ALA A 108 -17.09 -8.42 12.41
N ARG A 109 -16.68 -7.14 12.28
CA ARG A 109 -17.51 -6.10 11.67
C ARG A 109 -17.26 -5.95 10.17
N PHE A 110 -16.06 -6.27 9.72
CA PHE A 110 -15.69 -6.16 8.31
C PHE A 110 -15.12 -7.48 7.78
N PRO A 111 -15.90 -8.58 7.78
CA PRO A 111 -15.44 -9.86 7.27
C PRO A 111 -15.07 -9.82 5.78
N THR A 112 -15.64 -8.88 5.02
CA THR A 112 -15.35 -8.65 3.60
C THR A 112 -14.54 -7.37 3.41
N VAL A 113 -13.43 -7.45 2.68
CA VAL A 113 -12.56 -6.30 2.38
C VAL A 113 -12.26 -6.24 0.89
N LEU A 114 -12.60 -5.11 0.25
CA LEU A 114 -12.44 -4.91 -1.18
C LEU A 114 -11.37 -3.85 -1.44
N PHE A 115 -10.43 -4.17 -2.33
CA PHE A 115 -9.40 -3.25 -2.77
C PHE A 115 -9.71 -2.83 -4.21
N PHE A 116 -9.70 -1.52 -4.45
CA PHE A 116 -9.66 -0.95 -5.79
C PHE A 116 -8.29 -0.33 -6.01
N ALA A 117 -7.54 -0.82 -6.99
CA ALA A 117 -6.21 -0.33 -7.28
C ALA A 117 -6.05 0.03 -8.76
N SER A 118 -5.32 1.11 -9.03
CA SER A 118 -4.79 1.40 -10.38
C SER A 118 -3.51 2.22 -10.29
N GLY A 119 -2.69 2.16 -11.35
CA GLY A 119 -1.45 2.93 -11.45
C GLY A 119 -0.53 2.77 -10.25
N LYS A 120 -0.20 3.88 -9.57
CA LYS A 120 0.66 3.87 -8.37
C LYS A 120 0.01 3.21 -7.16
N GLY A 121 -1.31 3.22 -7.06
CA GLY A 121 -1.99 2.75 -5.87
C GLY A 121 -1.95 1.23 -5.69
N ILE A 122 -1.58 0.47 -6.72
CA ILE A 122 -1.24 -0.96 -6.57
C ILE A 122 -0.05 -1.19 -5.63
N ALA A 123 0.90 -0.25 -5.54
CA ALA A 123 1.99 -0.33 -4.56
C ALA A 123 1.47 -0.24 -3.12
N VAL A 124 0.46 0.61 -2.89
CA VAL A 124 -0.18 0.74 -1.57
C VAL A 124 -0.99 -0.50 -1.23
N ALA A 125 -1.79 -1.00 -2.19
CA ALA A 125 -2.51 -2.25 -2.03
C ALA A 125 -1.55 -3.40 -1.71
N LYS A 126 -0.46 -3.57 -2.49
CA LYS A 126 0.60 -4.55 -2.22
C LYS A 126 1.18 -4.41 -0.81
N ALA A 127 1.52 -3.20 -0.38
CA ALA A 127 2.07 -2.95 0.95
C ALA A 127 1.10 -3.35 2.08
N ILE A 128 -0.21 -3.20 1.89
CA ILE A 128 -1.23 -3.65 2.86
C ILE A 128 -1.39 -5.18 2.78
N ILE A 129 -1.45 -5.75 1.59
CA ILE A 129 -1.66 -7.18 1.35
C ILE A 129 -0.51 -8.02 1.91
N GLU A 130 0.72 -7.55 1.73
CA GLU A 130 1.94 -8.26 2.16
C GLU A 130 2.34 -7.94 3.60
N ALA A 131 1.61 -7.07 4.31
CA ALA A 131 1.85 -6.79 5.72
C ALA A 131 1.55 -8.02 6.57
N LYS A 132 2.55 -8.49 7.33
CA LYS A 132 2.39 -9.67 8.19
C LYS A 132 1.52 -9.38 9.40
N ASP A 133 0.89 -10.40 9.93
CA ASP A 133 0.08 -10.29 11.14
C ASP A 133 0.91 -9.72 12.30
N ASN A 134 0.31 -8.78 13.02
CA ASN A 134 0.91 -8.03 14.14
C ASN A 134 2.00 -7.01 13.75
N ASP A 135 2.28 -6.81 12.47
CA ASP A 135 3.13 -5.71 12.02
C ASP A 135 2.32 -4.43 11.75
N SER A 136 3.02 -3.30 11.72
CA SER A 136 2.45 -2.00 11.37
C SER A 136 1.82 -2.03 9.98
N GLY A 137 0.56 -1.60 9.86
CA GLY A 137 -0.18 -1.62 8.60
C GLY A 137 -0.85 -2.95 8.27
N SER A 138 -0.79 -3.96 9.16
CA SER A 138 -1.48 -5.23 8.98
C SER A 138 -2.99 -5.12 9.16
N MET A 139 -3.73 -5.89 8.36
CA MET A 139 -5.19 -6.06 8.46
C MET A 139 -5.61 -7.48 8.83
N ILE A 140 -4.65 -8.37 9.07
CA ILE A 140 -4.86 -9.81 9.34
C ILE A 140 -5.80 -10.39 8.27
N LEU A 141 -5.42 -10.19 7.01
CA LEU A 141 -6.25 -10.50 5.85
C LEU A 141 -6.62 -12.00 5.82
N GLY A 142 -5.70 -12.89 6.19
CA GLY A 142 -5.96 -14.34 6.21
C GLY A 142 -7.10 -14.80 7.14
N MET A 143 -7.58 -13.95 8.05
CA MET A 143 -8.72 -14.21 8.94
C MET A 143 -10.04 -13.58 8.46
N ARG A 144 -10.03 -12.85 7.34
CA ARG A 144 -11.24 -12.33 6.69
C ARG A 144 -11.94 -13.44 5.90
N GLN A 145 -13.23 -13.26 5.66
CA GLN A 145 -14.05 -14.25 4.96
C GLN A 145 -13.90 -14.14 3.44
N ASP A 146 -13.93 -12.91 2.90
CA ASP A 146 -13.73 -12.65 1.47
C ASP A 146 -12.86 -11.39 1.29
N ILE A 147 -11.84 -11.51 0.45
CA ILE A 147 -10.92 -10.42 0.13
C ILE A 147 -10.71 -10.42 -1.36
N ARG A 148 -10.94 -9.25 -1.97
CA ARG A 148 -10.81 -9.11 -3.42
C ARG A 148 -9.99 -7.89 -3.77
N LEU A 149 -9.13 -8.04 -4.77
CA LEU A 149 -8.39 -6.95 -5.39
C LEU A 149 -8.90 -6.74 -6.81
N PHE A 150 -9.70 -5.71 -6.99
CA PHE A 150 -10.02 -5.16 -8.30
C PHE A 150 -8.86 -4.28 -8.75
N TYR A 151 -8.09 -4.74 -9.72
CA TYR A 151 -6.92 -4.02 -10.24
C TYR A 151 -7.14 -3.64 -11.69
N TRP A 152 -7.06 -2.34 -11.99
CA TRP A 152 -7.23 -1.83 -13.35
C TRP A 152 -5.95 -1.22 -13.91
N SER A 153 -5.68 -1.51 -15.19
CA SER A 153 -4.58 -0.94 -15.98
C SER A 153 -5.08 -0.50 -17.37
N PRO A 154 -4.43 0.46 -18.05
CA PRO A 154 -4.82 0.82 -19.42
C PRO A 154 -4.70 -0.32 -20.43
N ASP A 155 -3.64 -1.12 -20.33
CA ASP A 155 -3.29 -2.21 -21.24
C ASP A 155 -2.47 -3.30 -20.51
N PRO A 156 -2.36 -4.53 -21.05
CA PRO A 156 -1.69 -5.65 -20.39
C PRO A 156 -0.20 -5.38 -20.07
N SER A 157 0.51 -4.63 -20.92
CA SER A 157 1.93 -4.32 -20.70
C SER A 157 2.19 -3.42 -19.49
N LYS A 158 1.16 -2.74 -18.99
CA LYS A 158 1.22 -1.85 -17.82
C LYS A 158 0.73 -2.49 -16.52
N VAL A 159 0.28 -3.74 -16.57
CA VAL A 159 -0.14 -4.49 -15.39
C VAL A 159 1.10 -4.82 -14.56
N LEU A 160 1.20 -4.23 -13.37
CA LEU A 160 2.32 -4.38 -12.44
C LEU A 160 2.12 -5.57 -11.49
N PHE A 161 3.23 -6.13 -11.01
CA PHE A 161 3.26 -7.20 -10.00
C PHE A 161 2.47 -8.47 -10.37
N GLN A 162 2.34 -8.78 -11.66
CA GLN A 162 1.67 -10.00 -12.13
C GLN A 162 2.29 -11.27 -11.54
N ASP A 163 3.61 -11.27 -11.30
CA ASP A 163 4.34 -12.34 -10.64
C ASP A 163 3.86 -12.62 -9.20
N LYS A 164 3.19 -11.66 -8.56
CA LYS A 164 2.66 -11.77 -7.20
C LYS A 164 1.23 -12.29 -7.13
N PHE A 165 0.47 -12.24 -8.22
CA PHE A 165 -0.97 -12.54 -8.18
C PHE A 165 -1.25 -13.95 -7.64
N SER A 166 -0.53 -14.96 -8.15
CA SER A 166 -0.65 -16.33 -7.65
C SER A 166 -0.30 -16.45 -6.15
N SER A 167 0.67 -15.69 -5.66
CA SER A 167 1.01 -15.68 -4.23
C SER A 167 -0.11 -15.08 -3.38
N TRP A 168 -0.73 -14.01 -3.85
CA TRP A 168 -1.86 -13.38 -3.15
C TRP A 168 -3.11 -14.27 -3.18
N GLU A 169 -3.38 -14.96 -4.29
CA GLU A 169 -4.47 -15.94 -4.39
C GLU A 169 -4.28 -17.12 -3.44
N ASN A 170 -3.04 -17.59 -3.26
CA ASN A 170 -2.72 -18.60 -2.25
C ASN A 170 -2.98 -18.11 -0.81
N TRP A 171 -3.03 -16.80 -0.58
CA TRP A 171 -3.40 -16.18 0.70
C TRP A 171 -4.90 -15.90 0.82
N LYS A 172 -5.73 -16.52 -0.02
CA LYS A 172 -7.19 -16.36 -0.10
C LYS A 172 -7.66 -14.98 -0.57
N LEU A 173 -6.78 -14.19 -1.20
CA LEU A 173 -7.17 -12.93 -1.83
C LEU A 173 -7.47 -13.18 -3.32
N LYS A 174 -8.73 -12.98 -3.73
CA LYS A 174 -9.11 -13.10 -5.15
C LYS A 174 -8.58 -11.91 -5.93
N VAL A 175 -7.70 -12.14 -6.90
CA VAL A 175 -7.17 -11.07 -7.76
C VAL A 175 -8.05 -10.98 -9.01
N ARG A 176 -8.62 -9.80 -9.25
CA ARG A 176 -9.47 -9.49 -10.41
C ARG A 176 -8.78 -8.42 -11.25
N PRO A 177 -7.85 -8.80 -12.15
CA PRO A 177 -7.18 -7.83 -13.00
C PRO A 177 -8.05 -7.51 -14.22
N ALA A 178 -8.14 -6.22 -14.54
CA ALA A 178 -8.78 -5.72 -15.74
C ALA A 178 -7.87 -4.76 -16.51
N VAL A 179 -8.01 -4.76 -17.83
CA VAL A 179 -7.37 -3.78 -18.72
C VAL A 179 -8.40 -3.00 -19.50
N GLY A 180 -8.14 -1.71 -19.76
CA GLY A 180 -9.03 -0.90 -20.61
C GLY A 180 -9.11 -1.42 -22.04
N VAL A 181 -8.00 -1.91 -22.58
CA VAL A 181 -7.91 -2.47 -23.94
C VAL A 181 -6.80 -3.52 -24.03
N SER A 182 -7.05 -4.65 -24.69
CA SER A 182 -6.04 -5.71 -24.87
C SER A 182 -4.91 -5.32 -25.83
N SER A 183 -5.15 -4.35 -26.73
CA SER A 183 -4.17 -3.82 -27.69
C SER A 183 -3.49 -4.89 -28.55
N GLY A 184 -4.19 -5.98 -28.86
CA GLY A 184 -3.65 -7.13 -29.62
C GLY A 184 -2.63 -7.97 -28.85
N GLN A 185 -2.47 -7.73 -27.54
CA GLN A 185 -1.70 -8.58 -26.63
C GLN A 185 -2.60 -9.69 -26.09
N GLU A 186 -2.01 -10.85 -25.83
CA GLU A 186 -2.68 -11.95 -25.14
C GLU A 186 -3.00 -11.52 -23.70
N TRP A 187 -4.28 -11.57 -23.33
CA TRP A 187 -4.78 -11.17 -22.03
C TRP A 187 -5.94 -12.06 -21.60
N ASP A 188 -5.71 -12.83 -20.55
CA ASP A 188 -6.68 -13.79 -20.01
C ASP A 188 -7.61 -13.17 -18.96
N GLY A 189 -7.34 -11.93 -18.53
CA GLY A 189 -8.17 -11.21 -17.58
C GLY A 189 -9.33 -10.47 -18.25
N HIS A 190 -10.05 -9.68 -17.47
CA HIS A 190 -11.17 -8.89 -17.99
C HIS A 190 -10.65 -7.72 -18.87
N VAL A 191 -11.33 -7.44 -19.98
CA VAL A 191 -11.16 -6.20 -20.76
C VAL A 191 -12.34 -5.26 -20.50
N GLY A 192 -12.14 -4.12 -19.84
CA GLY A 192 -13.21 -3.23 -19.45
C GLY A 192 -12.82 -2.22 -18.36
N SER A 193 -13.83 -1.70 -17.68
CA SER A 193 -13.68 -0.73 -16.58
C SER A 193 -13.90 -1.40 -15.22
N PHE A 194 -13.82 -0.64 -14.13
CA PHE A 194 -14.13 -1.20 -12.80
C PHE A 194 -15.59 -1.64 -12.69
N THR A 195 -16.50 -0.89 -13.32
CA THR A 195 -17.93 -1.20 -13.32
C THR A 195 -18.22 -2.53 -14.00
N SER A 196 -17.68 -2.75 -15.21
CA SER A 196 -17.86 -4.04 -15.89
C SER A 196 -17.21 -5.18 -15.11
N LEU A 197 -16.01 -4.93 -14.54
CA LEU A 197 -15.32 -5.91 -13.72
C LEU A 197 -16.11 -6.32 -12.48
N TRP A 198 -16.78 -5.36 -11.86
CA TRP A 198 -17.65 -5.60 -10.72
C TRP A 198 -18.90 -6.39 -11.11
N ASP A 199 -19.52 -6.04 -12.24
CA ASP A 199 -20.73 -6.72 -12.73
C ASP A 199 -20.47 -8.18 -13.14
N GLU A 200 -19.26 -8.50 -13.62
CA GLU A 200 -18.86 -9.86 -13.97
C GLU A 200 -18.38 -10.69 -12.76
N ASP A 201 -18.06 -10.06 -11.63
CA ASP A 201 -17.49 -10.74 -10.48
C ASP A 201 -18.54 -11.47 -9.64
N ASP A 202 -18.17 -12.60 -9.06
CA ASP A 202 -19.03 -13.44 -8.19
C ASP A 202 -19.06 -12.90 -6.74
N ILE A 203 -19.05 -11.58 -6.56
CA ILE A 203 -18.99 -10.99 -5.23
C ILE A 203 -20.36 -11.02 -4.53
N GLU A 204 -20.40 -11.71 -3.41
CA GLU A 204 -21.50 -11.64 -2.45
C GLU A 204 -21.05 -10.78 -1.27
N TYR A 205 -21.78 -9.69 -0.99
CA TYR A 205 -21.41 -8.75 0.06
C TYR A 205 -22.64 -8.19 0.79
N ASP A 206 -22.45 -7.84 2.07
CA ASP A 206 -23.39 -7.02 2.84
C ASP A 206 -22.80 -5.61 2.95
N PRO A 207 -23.46 -4.56 2.42
CA PRO A 207 -22.94 -3.20 2.46
C PRO A 207 -22.62 -2.69 3.87
N SER A 208 -23.29 -3.21 4.90
CA SER A 208 -23.12 -2.78 6.28
C SER A 208 -21.87 -3.36 6.95
N THR A 209 -21.34 -4.47 6.42
CA THR A 209 -20.17 -5.19 6.94
C THR A 209 -19.03 -5.31 5.93
N THR A 210 -19.03 -4.48 4.88
CA THR A 210 -18.03 -4.53 3.80
C THR A 210 -17.16 -3.28 3.85
N ALA A 211 -15.87 -3.48 4.07
CA ALA A 211 -14.89 -2.39 4.01
C ALA A 211 -14.27 -2.27 2.63
N VAL A 212 -13.97 -1.04 2.22
CA VAL A 212 -13.38 -0.75 0.91
C VAL A 212 -12.12 0.10 1.07
N ILE A 213 -11.06 -0.27 0.36
CA ILE A 213 -9.82 0.48 0.24
C ILE A 213 -9.65 0.93 -1.21
N VAL A 214 -9.60 2.23 -1.43
CA VAL A 214 -9.53 2.84 -2.76
C VAL A 214 -8.15 3.49 -2.96
N CYS A 215 -7.33 2.84 -3.78
CA CYS A 215 -5.99 3.24 -4.16
C CYS A 215 -5.91 3.38 -5.70
N VAL A 216 -6.74 4.25 -6.27
CA VAL A 216 -6.83 4.42 -7.74
C VAL A 216 -6.31 5.78 -8.18
N ASP A 217 -5.83 5.82 -9.42
CA ASP A 217 -5.44 7.05 -10.12
C ASP A 217 -6.62 8.04 -10.20
N PRO A 218 -6.36 9.35 -10.27
CA PRO A 218 -7.41 10.38 -10.28
C PRO A 218 -8.48 10.19 -11.37
N SER A 219 -8.12 9.61 -12.52
CA SER A 219 -9.05 9.33 -13.63
C SER A 219 -10.14 8.31 -13.27
N CYS A 220 -9.82 7.33 -12.41
CA CYS A 220 -10.75 6.24 -12.05
C CYS A 220 -11.62 6.58 -10.82
N ARG A 221 -11.28 7.63 -10.06
CA ARG A 221 -11.92 7.93 -8.76
C ARG A 221 -13.43 8.14 -8.86
N LYS A 222 -13.90 8.86 -9.89
CA LYS A 222 -15.34 9.13 -10.06
C LYS A 222 -16.12 7.85 -10.32
N GLU A 223 -15.57 6.95 -11.13
CA GLU A 223 -16.18 5.66 -11.42
C GLU A 223 -16.27 4.81 -10.16
N VAL A 224 -15.15 4.62 -9.46
CA VAL A 224 -15.09 3.79 -8.24
C VAL A 224 -15.98 4.37 -7.14
N ALA A 225 -16.01 5.70 -6.96
CA ALA A 225 -16.88 6.33 -5.98
C ALA A 225 -18.36 6.11 -6.28
N LYS A 226 -18.75 6.17 -7.57
CA LYS A 226 -20.12 5.86 -7.99
C LYS A 226 -20.46 4.40 -7.73
N LEU A 227 -19.57 3.49 -8.10
CA LEU A 227 -19.74 2.05 -7.88
C LEU A 227 -19.95 1.72 -6.39
N ILE A 228 -19.13 2.27 -5.50
CA ILE A 228 -19.25 2.08 -4.06
C ILE A 228 -20.56 2.66 -3.51
N ALA A 229 -20.99 3.82 -4.03
CA ALA A 229 -22.25 4.44 -3.63
C ALA A 229 -23.47 3.63 -4.11
N ASP A 230 -23.43 3.14 -5.34
CA ASP A 230 -24.46 2.27 -5.93
C ASP A 230 -24.53 0.91 -5.19
N ALA A 231 -23.39 0.42 -4.70
CA ALA A 231 -23.29 -0.74 -3.80
C ALA A 231 -23.81 -0.47 -2.37
N GLY A 232 -24.18 0.77 -2.03
CA GLY A 232 -24.73 1.13 -0.73
C GLY A 232 -23.73 1.06 0.44
N ILE A 233 -22.43 0.98 0.15
CA ILE A 233 -21.39 0.86 1.19
C ILE A 233 -21.22 2.22 1.88
N PRO A 234 -21.37 2.31 3.21
CA PRO A 234 -21.28 3.59 3.92
C PRO A 234 -19.88 4.20 3.85
N GLU A 235 -19.79 5.52 3.67
CA GLU A 235 -18.51 6.26 3.55
C GLU A 235 -17.52 5.97 4.69
N LYS A 236 -18.02 5.77 5.92
CA LYS A 236 -17.19 5.41 7.09
C LYS A 236 -16.44 4.08 6.96
N GLN A 237 -16.80 3.25 5.99
CA GLN A 237 -16.18 1.95 5.68
C GLN A 237 -15.23 2.04 4.47
N VAL A 238 -15.12 3.23 3.87
CA VAL A 238 -14.35 3.49 2.66
C VAL A 238 -13.11 4.29 3.03
N LEU A 239 -11.94 3.71 2.81
CA LEU A 239 -10.66 4.37 3.01
C LEU A 239 -10.07 4.74 1.66
N ILE A 240 -9.80 6.02 1.42
CA ILE A 240 -9.31 6.50 0.12
C ILE A 240 -7.89 7.02 0.26
N TRP A 241 -6.97 6.44 -0.49
CA TRP A 241 -5.60 6.94 -0.61
C TRP A 241 -5.52 8.09 -1.61
N GLN A 242 -5.21 9.28 -1.13
CA GLN A 242 -5.09 10.50 -1.93
C GLN A 242 -3.78 11.24 -1.62
N PRO A 243 -2.64 10.79 -2.16
CA PRO A 243 -1.37 11.44 -1.90
C PRO A 243 -1.28 12.78 -2.65
N GLN A 244 -0.60 13.76 -2.04
CA GLN A 244 -0.13 14.95 -2.74
C GLN A 244 1.25 14.66 -3.32
N LEU A 245 1.27 14.13 -4.55
CA LEU A 245 2.46 13.85 -5.35
C LEU A 245 3.04 15.12 -5.98
#